data_AF-A0A838WTL3-F1
#
_entry.id   AF-A0A838WTL3-F1
#
_cell.length_a   1.000
_cell.length_b   1.000
_cell.length_c   1.000
_cell.angle_alpha   90.00
_cell.angle_beta   90.00
_cell.angle_gamma   90.00
#
_symmetry.space_group_name_H-M   'P 1'
#
loop_
_entity.id
_entity.type
_entity.pdbx_description
1 polymer ?
#
loop_
_entity_poly.entity_id
_entity_poly.type
_entity_poly.pdbx_seq_one_letter_code
_entity_poly.pdbx_strand_id
1 'polypeptide(L)'
;MSDLRKLLDDTTRPTVVNELTDLANRTIDSQSGLTGMAIKSAAAGIKKANADAISKGVDRALPSIIESLTPYWNDYTPENSAGFG
;
A
#
# COMPACT_ATOMS: atom_id res chain seq x y z
N MET A 1 17.31 16.60 0.89
CA MET A 1 16.71 15.31 0.50
C MET A 1 15.22 15.38 0.80
N SER A 2 14.39 14.80 -0.06
CA SER A 2 12.95 14.62 0.17
C SER A 2 12.73 13.75 1.42
N ASP A 3 11.85 14.15 2.33
CA ASP A 3 11.50 13.38 3.53
C ASP A 3 10.24 12.53 3.26
N LEU A 4 10.39 11.20 3.32
CA LEU A 4 9.29 10.26 3.07
C LEU A 4 8.16 10.38 4.09
N ARG A 5 8.44 10.91 5.30
CA ARG A 5 7.43 11.13 6.34
C ARG A 5 6.36 12.14 5.94
N LYS A 6 6.61 13.00 4.96
CA LYS A 6 5.61 13.93 4.40
C LYS A 6 4.39 13.21 3.81
N LEU A 7 4.50 11.92 3.48
CA LEU A 7 3.37 11.10 3.05
C LEU A 7 2.35 10.83 4.17
N LEU A 8 2.70 11.11 5.44
CA LEU A 8 1.79 11.03 6.60
C LEU A 8 1.07 12.34 6.89
N ASP A 9 1.42 13.43 6.21
CA ASP A 9 0.80 14.74 6.41
C ASP A 9 -0.69 14.69 6.02
N ASP A 10 -1.55 15.41 6.76
CA ASP A 10 -3.01 15.36 6.60
C ASP A 10 -3.48 15.67 5.17
N THR A 11 -2.73 16.48 4.42
CA THR A 11 -3.03 16.84 3.04
C THR A 11 -2.67 15.76 2.02
N THR A 12 -1.74 14.87 2.35
CA THR A 12 -1.15 13.90 1.41
C THR A 12 -1.57 12.48 1.73
N ARG A 13 -1.68 12.16 3.03
CA ARG A 13 -2.03 10.84 3.53
C ARG A 13 -3.33 10.27 2.94
N PRO A 14 -4.44 11.02 2.80
CA PRO A 14 -5.66 10.46 2.21
C PRO A 14 -5.45 9.94 0.79
N THR A 15 -4.68 10.66 -0.04
CA THR A 15 -4.37 10.23 -1.41
C THR A 15 -3.50 8.98 -1.40
N VAL A 16 -2.46 8.94 -0.57
CA VAL A 16 -1.56 7.77 -0.45
C VAL A 16 -2.34 6.53 0.00
N VAL A 17 -3.22 6.66 0.99
CA VAL A 17 -4.08 5.57 1.46
C VAL A 17 -4.99 5.09 0.35
N ASN A 18 -5.58 5.98 -0.43
CA ASN A 18 -6.44 5.61 -1.55
C ASN A 18 -5.67 4.82 -2.62
N GLU A 19 -4.52 5.32 -3.06
CA GLU A 19 -3.70 4.67 -4.09
C GLU A 19 -3.19 3.28 -3.64
N LEU A 20 -2.78 3.15 -2.38
CA LEU A 20 -2.37 1.87 -1.81
C LEU A 20 -3.55 0.91 -1.61
N THR A 21 -4.75 1.43 -1.32
CA THR A 21 -5.98 0.64 -1.26
C THR A 21 -6.32 0.09 -2.64
N ASP A 22 -6.21 0.91 -3.69
CA ASP A 22 -6.42 0.48 -5.08
C ASP A 22 -5.36 -0.52 -5.53
N LEU A 23 -4.10 -0.34 -5.12
CA LEU A 23 -3.07 -1.35 -5.33
C LEU A 23 -3.44 -2.68 -4.67
N ALA A 24 -3.81 -2.68 -3.39
CA ALA A 24 -4.20 -3.89 -2.68
C ALA A 24 -5.40 -4.59 -3.33
N ASN A 25 -6.41 -3.84 -3.75
CA ASN A 25 -7.56 -4.37 -4.47
C ASN A 25 -7.14 -5.03 -5.80
N ARG A 26 -6.33 -4.35 -6.61
CA ARG A 26 -5.82 -4.91 -7.88
C ARG A 26 -4.98 -6.18 -7.65
N THR A 27 -4.16 -6.21 -6.59
CA THR A 27 -3.37 -7.39 -6.23
C THR A 27 -4.25 -8.57 -5.82
N ILE A 28 -5.32 -8.33 -5.06
CA ILE A 28 -6.30 -9.37 -4.70
C ILE A 28 -7.00 -9.87 -5.97
N ASP A 29 -7.43 -8.96 -6.84
CA ASP A 29 -8.16 -9.30 -8.06
C ASP A 29 -7.29 -10.05 -9.09
N SER A 30 -5.98 -9.80 -9.09
CA SER A 30 -5.03 -10.51 -9.96
C SER A 30 -4.67 -11.92 -9.46
N GLN A 31 -5.02 -12.29 -8.22
CA GLN A 31 -4.74 -13.63 -7.71
C GLN A 31 -5.48 -14.71 -8.51
N SER A 32 -4.83 -15.84 -8.78
CA SER A 32 -5.36 -16.95 -9.57
C SER A 32 -5.22 -18.29 -8.84
N GLY A 33 -5.85 -19.34 -9.40
CA GLY A 33 -5.86 -20.69 -8.80
C GLY A 33 -6.71 -20.81 -7.54
N LEU A 34 -6.65 -21.99 -6.90
CA LEU A 34 -7.45 -22.31 -5.71
C LEU A 34 -7.15 -21.38 -4.53
N THR A 35 -5.87 -21.11 -4.26
CA THR A 35 -5.45 -20.17 -3.21
C THR A 35 -5.92 -18.75 -3.52
N GLY A 36 -5.83 -18.31 -4.77
CA GLY A 36 -6.34 -17.00 -5.17
C GLY A 36 -7.85 -16.85 -4.97
N MET A 37 -8.62 -17.92 -5.21
CA MET A 37 -10.04 -17.94 -4.94
C MET A 37 -10.36 -17.81 -3.44
N ALA A 38 -9.57 -18.46 -2.58
CA ALA A 38 -9.69 -18.32 -1.12
C ALA A 38 -9.36 -16.89 -0.65
N ILE A 39 -8.33 -16.25 -1.21
CA ILE A 39 -7.98 -14.86 -0.89
C ILE A 39 -9.11 -13.91 -1.31
N LYS A 40 -9.62 -14.05 -2.54
CA LYS A 40 -10.72 -13.24 -3.07
C LYS A 40 -12.00 -13.39 -2.24
N SER A 41 -12.35 -14.61 -1.84
CA SER A 41 -13.55 -14.87 -1.04
C SER A 41 -13.43 -14.31 0.37
N ALA A 42 -12.26 -14.45 1.01
CA ALA A 42 -11.99 -13.84 2.31
C ALA A 42 -12.09 -12.30 2.23
N ALA A 43 -11.48 -11.69 1.21
CA ALA A 43 -11.54 -10.25 0.98
C ALA A 43 -12.99 -9.77 0.75
N ALA A 44 -13.78 -10.49 -0.04
CA ALA A 44 -15.19 -10.19 -0.24
C ALA A 44 -16.01 -10.30 1.05
N GLY A 45 -15.74 -11.32 1.87
CA GLY A 45 -16.37 -11.51 3.18
C GLY A 45 -16.07 -10.35 4.14
N ILE A 46 -14.81 -9.92 4.22
CA ILE A 46 -14.41 -8.78 5.05
C ILE A 46 -15.05 -7.48 4.55
N LYS A 47 -15.02 -7.22 3.24
CA LYS A 47 -15.66 -6.03 2.63
C LYS A 47 -17.16 -5.99 2.89
N LYS A 48 -17.83 -7.16 2.91
CA LYS A 48 -19.26 -7.26 3.24
C LYS A 48 -19.54 -6.86 4.69
N ALA A 49 -18.64 -7.19 5.62
CA ALA A 49 -18.77 -6.78 7.02
C ALA A 49 -18.42 -5.29 7.24
N ASN A 50 -17.44 -4.78 6.50
CA ASN A 50 -17.01 -3.38 6.56
C ASN A 50 -16.39 -2.98 5.21
N ALA A 51 -17.07 -2.11 4.47
CA ALA A 51 -16.63 -1.66 3.15
C ALA A 51 -15.26 -0.96 3.18
N ASP A 52 -14.93 -0.32 4.29
CA ASP A 52 -13.67 0.43 4.49
C ASP A 52 -12.57 -0.42 5.13
N ALA A 53 -12.75 -1.74 5.29
CA ALA A 53 -11.81 -2.56 6.03
C ALA A 53 -10.38 -2.51 5.45
N ILE A 54 -10.26 -2.52 4.11
CA ILE A 54 -8.96 -2.47 3.44
C ILE A 54 -8.33 -1.09 3.59
N SER A 55 -9.07 0.00 3.34
CA SER A 55 -8.53 1.36 3.48
C SER A 55 -8.12 1.68 4.91
N LYS A 56 -8.89 1.24 5.91
CA LYS A 56 -8.51 1.35 7.33
C LYS A 56 -7.26 0.54 7.67
N GLY A 57 -7.13 -0.65 7.10
CA GLY A 57 -5.93 -1.49 7.26
C GLY A 57 -4.69 -0.83 6.67
N VAL A 58 -4.81 -0.32 5.44
CA VAL A 58 -3.74 0.42 4.74
C VAL A 58 -3.35 1.66 5.53
N ASP A 59 -4.31 2.48 5.96
CA ASP A 59 -4.07 3.70 6.73
C ASP A 59 -3.33 3.42 8.04
N ARG A 60 -3.69 2.33 8.72
CA ARG A 60 -3.02 1.89 9.96
C ARG A 60 -1.61 1.38 9.70
N ALA A 61 -1.37 0.71 8.56
CA ALA A 61 -0.07 0.14 8.21
C ALA A 61 0.91 1.18 7.63
N LEU A 62 0.40 2.27 7.05
CA LEU A 62 1.18 3.27 6.33
C LEU A 62 2.39 3.82 7.13
N PRO A 63 2.29 4.15 8.43
CA PRO A 63 3.44 4.61 9.20
C PRO A 63 4.58 3.58 9.24
N SER A 64 4.27 2.30 9.45
CA SER A 64 5.26 1.22 9.50
C SER A 64 5.87 0.93 8.13
N ILE A 65 5.08 1.08 7.06
CA ILE A 65 5.57 0.98 5.67
C ILE A 65 6.60 2.08 5.41
N ILE A 66 6.28 3.33 5.77
CA ILE A 66 7.20 4.47 5.60
C ILE A 66 8.47 4.30 6.42
N GLU A 67 8.36 3.85 7.67
CA GLU A 67 9.52 3.55 8.50
C GLU A 67 10.44 2.51 7.84
N SER A 68 9.84 1.44 7.30
CA SER A 68 10.59 0.38 6.61
C SER A 68 11.21 0.83 5.29
N LEU A 69 10.57 1.76 4.57
CA LEU A 69 11.05 2.31 3.30
C LEU A 69 12.07 3.44 3.46
N THR A 70 12.07 4.12 4.61
CA THR A 70 12.96 5.26 4.90
C THR A 70 14.46 4.98 4.64
N PRO A 71 15.07 3.86 5.08
CA PRO A 71 16.48 3.60 4.79
C PRO A 71 16.75 3.51 3.29
N TYR A 72 15.92 2.78 2.54
CA TYR A 72 16.07 2.65 1.08
C TYR A 72 15.89 4.00 0.36
N TRP A 73 15.01 4.85 0.86
CA TRP A 73 14.81 6.19 0.32
C TRP A 73 15.99 7.12 0.59
N ASN A 74 16.59 7.03 1.78
CA ASN A 74 17.76 7.83 2.13
C ASN A 74 19.02 7.40 1.37
N ASP A 75 19.14 6.10 1.09
CA ASP A 75 20.26 5.53 0.33
C ASP A 75 20.09 5.70 -1.19
N TYR A 76 18.91 6.13 -1.65
CA TYR A 76 18.63 6.35 -3.08
C TYR A 76 19.53 7.45 -3.65
N THR A 77 20.34 7.08 -4.65
CA THR A 77 21.09 8.02 -5.48
C THR A 77 20.66 7.88 -6.94
N PRO A 78 20.34 8.99 -7.65
CA PRO A 78 19.91 8.92 -9.05
C PRO A 78 20.93 8.24 -9.97
N GLU A 79 22.21 8.30 -9.61
CA GLU A 79 23.34 7.80 -10.42
C GLU A 79 23.53 6.28 -10.33
N ASN A 80 23.11 5.63 -9.23
CA ASN A 80 23.19 4.17 -9.04
C ASN A 80 21.83 3.46 -9.18
N SER A 81 20.76 4.23 -9.37
CA SER A 81 19.41 3.69 -9.51
C SER A 81 19.15 3.41 -10.99
N ALA A 82 19.63 2.26 -11.48
CA ALA A 82 19.13 1.71 -12.74
C ALA A 82 17.60 1.69 -12.62
N GLY A 83 16.94 2.50 -13.46
CA GLY A 83 15.63 3.07 -13.17
C GLY A 83 14.57 2.04 -12.80
N PHE A 84 13.59 2.48 -12.00
CA PHE A 84 12.31 1.79 -11.90
C PHE A 84 11.61 1.90 -13.26
N GLY A 85 11.96 0.98 -14.17
CA GLY A 85 11.44 0.84 -15.53
C GLY A 85 11.56 -0.59 -16.00
#